data_AF-H7C8J9-F1
#
_entry.id   AF-H7C8J9-F1
#
_cell.length_a   1.000
_cell.length_b   1.000
_cell.length_c   1.000
_cell.angle_alpha   90.00
_cell.angle_beta   90.00
_cell.angle_gamma   90.00
#
_symmetry.space_group_name_H-M   'P 1'
#
loop_
_entity.id
_entity.type
_entity.pdbx_description
1 polymer ?
#
loop_
_entity_poly.entity_id
_entity_poly.type
_entity_poly.pdbx_seq_one_letter_code
_entity_poly.pdbx_strand_id
1 'polypeptide(L)'
;MKRKVLLKLLKFLGTVAIILPVFFIALTKVQASDVSSNVSSLTVSPTQINDGGKTTVRFEFNDKAQKIKSGDTITVNWQNSGTVRGSGYSKTVQLTVDGTYVGDLVVTSGKAVVTFNDAINNLHNVTGWGEFEIEGRNFSDASGENTGRFRITSGGKTAEVSVVKPASGTTGVFYYKTGDMQTDDTDHVRWFLMINNEKAYVDGDIRIEDEIQSGQTLDADSFDVTVTDYNNQTKSYRGQSGISQLANDFGAVISANSATGRIVVTIPQGYASLTNFSIVYLTKVDDPKQKTFKNNSKAWYKENGKEAVNGREFNHSVANVNAAGGIDGNTTTTAEPTTTTTEIPTTTEASTTTTEGSTTTTETPTTTTEGSTTTTEASTTTTEGSTTTTETPTTTTEGSITTTEASTTTTEGSTTTTETSTTTTEGSTTEVSGTTEASSETTKAEETTTKTKELEKTATSDSAGSSSNKPNKSSGKQNAGAKGLPSTGEESGTVLSLLGLAAVSVIGLFYYRKYHS
;
A
#
# COMPACT_ATOMS: atom_id res chain seq x y z
N MET A 1 38.08 -70.18 24.72
CA MET A 1 38.27 -69.16 23.66
C MET A 1 37.63 -67.81 24.05
N LYS A 2 38.02 -67.16 25.17
CA LYS A 2 37.32 -65.92 25.66
C LYS A 2 38.20 -64.91 26.42
N ARG A 3 39.52 -64.88 26.20
CA ARG A 3 40.41 -63.80 26.73
C ARG A 3 40.96 -62.88 25.65
N LYS A 4 41.16 -63.37 24.42
CA LYS A 4 41.62 -62.55 23.27
C LYS A 4 40.53 -61.62 22.69
N VAL A 5 39.24 -61.91 22.92
CA VAL A 5 38.13 -61.07 22.45
C VAL A 5 37.88 -59.90 23.40
N LEU A 6 38.04 -60.10 24.71
CA LEU A 6 37.84 -59.04 25.72
C LEU A 6 38.93 -57.96 25.64
N LEU A 7 40.19 -58.35 25.36
CA LEU A 7 41.29 -57.38 25.16
C LEU A 7 41.14 -56.58 23.85
N LYS A 8 40.49 -57.13 22.82
CA LYS A 8 40.20 -56.38 21.58
C LYS A 8 39.03 -55.41 21.78
N LEU A 9 38.05 -55.75 22.61
CA LEU A 9 36.92 -54.86 22.93
C LEU A 9 37.36 -53.67 23.81
N LEU A 10 38.26 -53.90 24.78
CA LEU A 10 38.78 -52.84 25.66
C LEU A 10 39.71 -51.85 24.93
N LYS A 11 40.48 -52.32 23.94
CA LYS A 11 41.30 -51.44 23.08
C LYS A 11 40.47 -50.60 22.11
N PHE A 12 39.31 -51.11 21.68
CA PHE A 12 38.36 -50.37 20.84
C PHE A 12 37.61 -49.30 21.66
N LEU A 13 37.21 -49.63 22.90
CA LEU A 13 36.60 -48.65 23.82
C LEU A 13 37.59 -47.57 24.31
N GLY A 14 38.87 -47.91 24.45
CA GLY A 14 39.92 -46.94 24.79
C GLY A 14 40.34 -46.01 23.63
N THR A 15 40.09 -46.38 22.37
CA THR A 15 40.35 -45.50 21.20
C THR A 15 39.15 -44.64 20.84
N VAL A 16 37.93 -45.04 21.20
CA VAL A 16 36.72 -44.21 21.02
C VAL A 16 36.58 -43.15 22.14
N ALA A 17 37.23 -43.33 23.30
CA ALA A 17 37.18 -42.38 24.42
C ALA A 17 38.22 -41.23 24.36
N ILE A 18 39.09 -41.18 23.34
CA ILE A 18 40.12 -40.12 23.19
C ILE A 18 39.84 -39.20 21.98
N ILE A 19 38.72 -39.39 21.29
CA ILE A 19 38.20 -38.41 20.31
C ILE A 19 36.96 -37.73 20.90
N LEU A 20 37.16 -37.09 22.05
CA LEU A 20 36.32 -36.02 22.56
C LEU A 20 37.30 -35.11 23.32
N PRO A 21 37.76 -34.01 22.69
CA PRO A 21 36.93 -32.82 22.51
C PRO A 21 37.05 -32.29 21.07
N VAL A 22 36.37 -31.18 20.77
CA VAL A 22 36.34 -30.49 19.46
C VAL A 22 35.35 -31.11 18.48
N PHE A 23 34.06 -30.90 18.73
CA PHE A 23 33.08 -30.42 17.74
C PHE A 23 31.74 -30.19 18.47
N PHE A 24 31.77 -29.47 19.59
CA PHE A 24 30.65 -28.58 19.90
C PHE A 24 30.87 -27.34 19.04
N ILE A 25 30.55 -27.42 17.74
CA ILE A 25 30.01 -26.22 17.11
C ILE A 25 28.66 -26.09 17.79
N ALA A 26 28.61 -25.31 18.87
CA ALA A 26 27.38 -24.67 19.23
C ALA A 26 26.97 -23.91 17.96
N LEU A 27 26.03 -24.47 17.19
CA LEU A 27 25.16 -23.61 16.41
C LEU A 27 24.50 -22.76 17.48
N THR A 28 25.06 -21.59 17.75
CA THR A 28 24.37 -20.55 18.47
C THR A 28 23.15 -20.28 17.62
N LYS A 29 22.03 -20.93 17.93
CA LYS A 29 20.72 -20.42 17.52
C LYS A 29 20.70 -19.02 18.10
N VAL A 30 20.93 -18.02 17.26
CA VAL A 30 20.73 -16.63 17.64
C VAL A 30 19.27 -16.58 18.10
N GLN A 31 19.06 -16.24 19.37
CA GLN A 31 17.71 -16.17 19.91
C GLN A 31 17.04 -14.93 19.31
N ALA A 32 16.25 -15.14 18.26
CA ALA A 32 15.37 -14.15 17.70
C ALA A 32 14.45 -13.60 18.80
N SER A 33 14.59 -12.31 19.12
CA SER A 33 13.75 -11.64 20.12
C SER A 33 12.78 -10.67 19.45
N ASP A 34 11.60 -10.50 20.04
CA ASP A 34 10.75 -9.36 19.71
C ASP A 34 11.31 -8.11 20.40
N VAL A 35 11.86 -7.19 19.61
CA VAL A 35 12.45 -5.92 20.07
C VAL A 35 11.55 -4.73 19.75
N SER A 36 10.24 -4.93 19.62
CA SER A 36 9.28 -3.84 19.35
C SER A 36 9.28 -2.73 20.41
N SER A 37 9.83 -2.98 21.61
CA SER A 37 10.09 -1.93 22.61
C SER A 37 11.04 -0.83 22.12
N ASN A 38 11.84 -1.10 21.07
CA ASN A 38 12.71 -0.14 20.40
C ASN A 38 11.97 0.87 19.53
N VAL A 39 10.66 0.70 19.31
CA VAL A 39 9.86 1.66 18.52
C VAL A 39 9.70 2.98 19.27
N SER A 40 10.24 4.06 18.70
CA SER A 40 10.20 5.41 19.25
C SER A 40 8.93 6.17 18.85
N SER A 41 8.42 5.94 17.64
CA SER A 41 7.23 6.61 17.10
C SER A 41 6.33 5.64 16.34
N LEU A 42 5.02 5.86 16.40
CA LEU A 42 4.00 5.15 15.63
C LEU A 42 2.86 6.12 15.32
N THR A 43 2.65 6.41 14.04
CA THR A 43 1.64 7.37 13.56
C THR A 43 0.82 6.79 12.42
N VAL A 44 -0.34 7.39 12.19
CA VAL A 44 -1.22 7.06 11.06
C VAL A 44 -1.71 8.33 10.39
N SER A 45 -1.86 8.31 9.07
CA SER A 45 -2.41 9.42 8.30
C SER A 45 -3.12 8.94 7.04
N PRO A 46 -4.38 9.34 6.81
CA PRO A 46 -5.25 10.09 7.72
C PRO A 46 -5.72 9.23 8.92
N THR A 47 -6.11 9.87 10.02
CA THR A 47 -6.67 9.19 11.22
C THR A 47 -8.16 8.83 11.07
N GLN A 48 -8.83 9.36 10.05
CA GLN A 48 -10.20 9.03 9.68
C GLN A 48 -10.26 8.73 8.19
N ILE A 49 -10.93 7.63 7.85
CA ILE A 49 -11.14 7.14 6.49
C ILE A 49 -12.60 6.72 6.32
N ASN A 50 -13.08 6.68 5.09
CA ASN A 50 -14.36 6.04 4.77
C ASN A 50 -14.19 4.51 4.70
N ASP A 51 -15.28 3.74 4.74
CA ASP A 51 -15.29 2.30 4.49
C ASP A 51 -14.65 1.99 3.12
N GLY A 52 -13.63 1.12 3.11
CA GLY A 52 -12.79 0.81 1.94
C GLY A 52 -11.65 1.83 1.70
N GLY A 53 -11.52 2.85 2.56
CA GLY A 53 -10.44 3.83 2.49
C GLY A 53 -9.10 3.27 2.99
N LYS A 54 -8.02 3.97 2.61
CA LYS A 54 -6.64 3.62 3.01
C LYS A 54 -6.08 4.64 4.00
N THR A 55 -5.26 4.17 4.94
CA THR A 55 -4.44 4.99 5.83
C THR A 55 -2.99 4.52 5.81
N THR A 56 -2.05 5.44 5.90
CA THR A 56 -0.63 5.15 5.95
C THR A 56 -0.19 5.04 7.40
N VAL A 57 0.36 3.89 7.79
CA VAL A 57 1.04 3.66 9.06
C VAL A 57 2.51 4.00 8.88
N ARG A 58 3.08 4.79 9.80
CA ARG A 58 4.52 5.04 9.87
C ARG A 58 5.04 4.73 11.27
N PHE A 59 6.13 3.98 11.36
CA PHE A 59 6.81 3.71 12.62
C PHE A 59 8.31 4.00 12.50
N GLU A 60 8.91 4.41 13.61
CA GLU A 60 10.35 4.69 13.72
C GLU A 60 10.92 3.91 14.90
N PHE A 61 12.14 3.43 14.78
CA PHE A 61 12.81 2.64 15.81
C PHE A 61 14.30 2.99 15.92
N ASN A 62 14.89 2.64 17.05
CA ASN A 62 16.33 2.78 17.29
C ASN A 62 16.84 1.76 18.32
N ASP A 63 18.14 1.49 18.33
CA ASP A 63 18.76 0.47 19.20
C ASP A 63 19.11 0.96 20.63
N LYS A 64 18.56 2.10 21.08
CA LYS A 64 18.91 2.69 22.40
C LYS A 64 18.34 1.92 23.58
N ALA A 65 17.13 1.36 23.46
CA ALA A 65 16.51 0.61 24.55
C ALA A 65 17.08 -0.82 24.63
N GLN A 66 17.21 -1.48 23.48
CA GLN A 66 17.86 -2.77 23.34
C GLN A 66 18.69 -2.78 22.04
N LYS A 67 19.92 -3.31 22.12
CA LYS A 67 20.75 -3.53 20.94
C LYS A 67 20.06 -4.50 19.98
N ILE A 68 19.86 -4.09 18.73
CA ILE A 68 19.30 -4.94 17.66
C ILE A 68 20.38 -5.92 17.18
N LYS A 69 20.00 -7.19 17.03
CA LYS A 69 20.87 -8.28 16.58
C LYS A 69 20.18 -9.09 15.48
N SER A 70 20.95 -9.94 14.83
CA SER A 70 20.42 -10.89 13.85
C SER A 70 19.26 -11.70 14.41
N GLY A 71 18.24 -11.94 13.58
CA GLY A 71 17.03 -12.66 13.95
C GLY A 71 16.05 -11.85 14.80
N ASP A 72 16.42 -10.70 15.37
CA ASP A 72 15.47 -9.85 16.09
C ASP A 72 14.37 -9.35 15.15
N THR A 73 13.21 -9.08 15.73
CA THR A 73 12.03 -8.60 15.00
C THR A 73 11.40 -7.38 15.63
N ILE A 74 10.83 -6.50 14.80
CA ILE A 74 9.91 -5.45 15.24
C ILE A 74 8.57 -5.73 14.60
N THR A 75 7.51 -5.86 15.41
CA THR A 75 6.17 -6.17 14.94
C THR A 75 5.23 -4.98 15.14
N VAL A 76 4.53 -4.60 14.08
CA VAL A 76 3.39 -3.69 14.12
C VAL A 76 2.12 -4.53 13.92
N ASN A 77 1.26 -4.54 14.92
CA ASN A 77 -0.02 -5.24 14.92
C ASN A 77 -1.17 -4.25 14.81
N TRP A 78 -2.28 -4.66 14.20
CA TRP A 78 -3.55 -3.95 14.32
C TRP A 78 -4.64 -4.87 14.80
N GLN A 79 -5.41 -4.38 15.77
CA GLN A 79 -6.48 -5.13 16.39
C GLN A 79 -7.81 -4.71 15.78
N ASN A 80 -8.41 -5.66 15.08
CA ASN A 80 -9.78 -5.61 14.62
C ASN A 80 -10.74 -5.44 15.81
N SER A 81 -11.72 -4.54 15.71
CA SER A 81 -12.60 -4.17 16.82
C SER A 81 -14.06 -4.04 16.36
N GLY A 82 -14.98 -4.69 17.06
CA GLY A 82 -16.41 -4.65 16.75
C GLY A 82 -16.70 -5.05 15.30
N THR A 83 -17.29 -4.13 14.53
CA THR A 83 -17.59 -4.27 13.10
C THR A 83 -16.44 -3.82 12.19
N VAL A 84 -15.36 -3.26 12.74
CA VAL A 84 -14.28 -2.66 11.96
C VAL A 84 -13.09 -3.61 11.84
N ARG A 85 -12.56 -3.72 10.62
CA ARG A 85 -11.36 -4.49 10.31
C ARG A 85 -10.33 -3.61 9.61
N GLY A 86 -9.08 -3.71 10.04
CA GLY A 86 -7.93 -3.19 9.29
C GLY A 86 -7.26 -4.35 8.56
N SER A 87 -6.88 -4.14 7.29
CA SER A 87 -6.12 -5.12 6.51
C SER A 87 -4.93 -4.46 5.81
N GLY A 88 -3.72 -4.93 6.10
CA GLY A 88 -2.49 -4.40 5.48
C GLY A 88 -2.32 -4.89 4.05
N TYR A 89 -1.87 -4.00 3.16
CA TYR A 89 -1.54 -4.38 1.79
C TYR A 89 -0.23 -5.16 1.74
N SER A 90 -0.27 -6.38 1.21
CA SER A 90 0.85 -7.31 1.23
C SER A 90 2.01 -6.80 0.37
N LYS A 91 3.15 -6.52 1.01
CA LYS A 91 4.37 -5.98 0.38
C LYS A 91 5.61 -6.42 1.18
N THR A 92 6.73 -6.52 0.49
CA THR A 92 8.05 -6.69 1.09
C THR A 92 8.94 -5.54 0.69
N VAL A 93 9.57 -4.91 1.67
CA VAL A 93 10.53 -3.82 1.47
C VAL A 93 11.88 -4.26 2.03
N GLN A 94 12.88 -4.28 1.15
CA GLN A 94 14.26 -4.57 1.54
C GLN A 94 14.86 -3.37 2.27
N LEU A 95 15.50 -3.61 3.41
CA LEU A 95 16.21 -2.60 4.18
C LEU A 95 17.72 -2.74 3.94
N THR A 96 18.37 -1.62 3.57
CA THR A 96 19.79 -1.59 3.26
C THR A 96 20.50 -0.41 3.92
N VAL A 97 21.74 -0.63 4.39
CA VAL A 97 22.67 0.42 4.82
C VAL A 97 23.87 0.40 3.87
N ASP A 98 24.19 1.51 3.22
CA ASP A 98 25.28 1.61 2.23
C ASP A 98 25.27 0.48 1.18
N GLY A 99 24.08 0.10 0.72
CA GLY A 99 23.88 -1.00 -0.24
C GLY A 99 23.98 -2.41 0.35
N THR A 100 24.33 -2.54 1.63
CA THR A 100 24.34 -3.83 2.34
C THR A 100 22.94 -4.16 2.84
N TYR A 101 22.39 -5.31 2.43
CA TYR A 101 21.12 -5.82 2.91
C TYR A 101 21.19 -6.23 4.38
N VAL A 102 20.32 -5.64 5.22
CA VAL A 102 20.34 -5.85 6.68
C VAL A 102 19.03 -6.44 7.23
N GLY A 103 17.99 -6.56 6.41
CA GLY A 103 16.71 -7.14 6.81
C GLY A 103 15.56 -6.75 5.90
N ASP A 104 14.37 -7.24 6.20
CA ASP A 104 13.15 -6.96 5.45
C ASP A 104 12.06 -6.40 6.35
N LEU A 105 11.26 -5.47 5.83
CA LEU A 105 9.93 -5.14 6.30
C LEU A 105 8.92 -5.95 5.47
N VAL A 106 8.21 -6.87 6.10
CA VAL A 106 7.15 -7.68 5.47
C VAL A 106 5.80 -7.25 6.02
N VAL A 107 4.95 -6.74 5.14
CA VAL A 107 3.56 -6.38 5.43
C VAL A 107 2.66 -7.51 4.94
N THR A 108 1.72 -7.91 5.78
CA THR A 108 0.66 -8.87 5.49
C THR A 108 -0.69 -8.25 5.83
N SER A 109 -1.80 -8.94 5.51
CA SER A 109 -3.14 -8.49 5.89
C SER A 109 -3.33 -8.32 7.40
N GLY A 110 -2.60 -9.08 8.25
CA GLY A 110 -2.79 -9.06 9.70
C GLY A 110 -1.75 -8.27 10.51
N LYS A 111 -0.54 -8.12 9.99
CA LYS A 111 0.58 -7.44 10.68
C LYS A 111 1.69 -7.03 9.73
N ALA A 112 2.56 -6.15 10.20
CA ALA A 112 3.85 -5.88 9.58
C ALA A 112 4.99 -6.31 10.51
N VAL A 113 6.03 -6.93 9.95
CA VAL A 113 7.19 -7.43 10.71
C VAL A 113 8.48 -7.00 10.02
N VAL A 114 9.34 -6.29 10.75
CA VAL A 114 10.75 -6.12 10.38
C VAL A 114 11.52 -7.31 10.94
N THR A 115 12.34 -7.96 10.11
CA THR A 115 13.27 -9.03 10.54
C THR A 115 14.67 -8.66 10.13
N PHE A 116 15.60 -8.65 11.09
CA PHE A 116 17.01 -8.30 10.83
C PHE A 116 17.86 -9.55 10.56
N ASN A 117 18.84 -9.43 9.66
CA ASN A 117 19.77 -10.50 9.33
C ASN A 117 21.14 -10.30 10.01
N ASP A 118 22.13 -11.15 9.70
CA ASP A 118 23.46 -11.12 10.32
C ASP A 118 24.23 -9.80 10.12
N ALA A 119 23.99 -9.07 9.04
CA ALA A 119 24.69 -7.83 8.73
C ALA A 119 24.39 -6.70 9.73
N ILE A 120 23.25 -6.76 10.43
CA ILE A 120 22.90 -5.76 11.46
C ILE A 120 23.86 -5.76 12.65
N ASN A 121 24.53 -6.90 12.92
CA ASN A 121 25.35 -7.09 14.13
C ASN A 121 26.58 -6.16 14.16
N ASN A 122 27.06 -5.74 13.00
CA ASN A 122 28.25 -4.88 12.85
C ASN A 122 27.92 -3.38 12.86
N LEU A 123 26.62 -3.03 12.90
CA LEU A 123 26.17 -1.65 12.92
C LEU A 123 25.95 -1.19 14.36
N HIS A 124 26.27 0.07 14.63
CA HIS A 124 26.00 0.77 15.88
C HIS A 124 25.11 1.98 15.63
N ASN A 125 24.47 2.48 16.70
CA ASN A 125 23.56 3.62 16.64
C ASN A 125 22.46 3.43 15.58
N VAL A 126 21.93 2.20 15.52
CA VAL A 126 20.96 1.83 14.48
C VAL A 126 19.70 2.66 14.67
N THR A 127 19.26 3.30 13.59
CA THR A 127 17.97 3.97 13.49
C THR A 127 17.26 3.52 12.22
N GLY A 128 15.94 3.48 12.24
CA GLY A 128 15.20 3.10 11.07
C GLY A 128 13.73 3.46 11.15
N TRP A 129 13.04 3.26 10.04
CA TRP A 129 11.63 3.55 9.88
C TRP A 129 11.00 2.60 8.87
N GLY A 130 9.69 2.43 9.00
CA GLY A 130 8.87 1.74 8.02
C GLY A 130 7.56 2.48 7.82
N GLU A 131 7.05 2.43 6.59
CA GLU A 131 5.81 3.07 6.17
C GLU A 131 5.03 2.10 5.27
N PHE A 132 3.74 1.94 5.52
CA PHE A 132 2.89 1.05 4.71
C PHE A 132 1.41 1.42 4.84
N GLU A 133 0.60 1.00 3.87
CA GLU A 133 -0.83 1.29 3.87
C GLU A 133 -1.68 0.14 4.45
N ILE A 134 -2.78 0.52 5.13
CA ILE A 134 -3.83 -0.37 5.62
C ILE A 134 -5.17 0.08 5.03
N GLU A 135 -5.97 -0.86 4.55
CA GLU A 135 -7.40 -0.66 4.25
C GLU A 135 -8.24 -0.78 5.52
N GLY A 136 -9.15 0.17 5.76
CA GLY A 136 -10.16 0.08 6.82
C GLY A 136 -11.52 -0.30 6.26
N ARG A 137 -12.12 -1.35 6.80
CA ARG A 137 -13.48 -1.82 6.46
C ARG A 137 -14.41 -1.75 7.67
N ASN A 138 -15.63 -1.25 7.48
CA ASN A 138 -16.65 -1.20 8.52
C ASN A 138 -17.89 -2.01 8.10
N PHE A 139 -18.07 -3.17 8.74
CA PHE A 139 -19.14 -4.14 8.47
C PHE A 139 -20.40 -3.90 9.30
N SER A 140 -20.67 -2.66 9.74
CA SER A 140 -21.90 -2.36 10.48
C SER A 140 -23.13 -2.52 9.58
N ASP A 141 -24.17 -3.20 10.07
CA ASP A 141 -25.46 -3.34 9.39
C ASP A 141 -26.41 -2.15 9.63
N ALA A 142 -25.91 -1.06 10.24
CA ALA A 142 -26.68 0.15 10.42
C ALA A 142 -27.07 0.76 9.06
N SER A 143 -28.33 1.17 8.92
CA SER A 143 -28.83 1.86 7.73
C SER A 143 -28.34 3.31 7.63
N GLY A 144 -28.15 3.96 8.78
CA GLY A 144 -27.55 5.28 8.90
C GLY A 144 -26.02 5.24 8.92
N GLU A 145 -25.41 6.43 8.97
CA GLU A 145 -23.96 6.55 9.12
C GLU A 145 -23.48 5.83 10.39
N ASN A 146 -22.35 5.12 10.28
CA ASN A 146 -21.71 4.45 11.38
C ASN A 146 -20.21 4.71 11.37
N THR A 147 -19.65 5.09 12.51
CA THR A 147 -18.19 5.21 12.68
C THR A 147 -17.71 4.20 13.71
N GLY A 148 -16.81 3.31 13.31
CA GLY A 148 -16.06 2.44 14.22
C GLY A 148 -14.56 2.74 14.13
N ARG A 149 -13.73 2.03 14.90
CA ARG A 149 -12.28 2.29 14.96
C ARG A 149 -11.49 1.01 15.13
N PHE A 150 -10.26 0.98 14.64
CA PHE A 150 -9.28 -0.06 14.94
C PHE A 150 -7.98 0.56 15.45
N ARG A 151 -7.24 -0.22 16.23
CA ARG A 151 -6.03 0.25 16.93
C ARG A 151 -4.79 -0.41 16.36
N ILE A 152 -3.77 0.39 16.06
CA ILE A 152 -2.45 -0.06 15.63
C ILE A 152 -1.50 0.05 16.81
N THR A 153 -0.67 -0.96 17.03
CA THR A 153 0.24 -1.07 18.17
C THR A 153 1.59 -1.64 17.77
N SER A 154 2.66 -1.12 18.36
CA SER A 154 4.00 -1.72 18.29
C SER A 154 4.77 -1.35 19.56
N GLY A 155 5.28 -2.36 20.27
CA GLY A 155 5.86 -2.18 21.59
C GLY A 155 4.91 -1.46 22.55
N GLY A 156 5.34 -0.34 23.11
CA GLY A 156 4.52 0.53 23.97
C GLY A 156 3.73 1.62 23.23
N LYS A 157 3.81 1.70 21.90
CA LYS A 157 3.20 2.77 21.10
C LYS A 157 1.85 2.35 20.56
N THR A 158 0.98 3.33 20.33
CA THR A 158 -0.40 3.11 19.86
C THR A 158 -0.84 4.25 18.95
N ALA A 159 -1.52 3.91 17.87
CA ALA A 159 -2.27 4.83 17.01
C ALA A 159 -3.68 4.27 16.76
N GLU A 160 -4.63 5.11 16.36
CA GLU A 160 -6.03 4.72 16.14
C GLU A 160 -6.54 5.32 14.83
N VAL A 161 -7.35 4.53 14.10
CA VAL A 161 -7.97 4.94 12.84
C VAL A 161 -9.47 4.76 12.96
N SER A 162 -10.21 5.79 12.59
CA SER A 162 -11.68 5.78 12.50
C SER A 162 -12.12 5.42 11.08
N VAL A 163 -13.10 4.52 10.96
CA VAL A 163 -13.66 4.08 9.68
C VAL A 163 -15.15 4.44 9.62
N VAL A 164 -15.48 5.39 8.76
CA VAL A 164 -16.83 5.91 8.56
C VAL A 164 -17.52 5.13 7.44
N LYS A 165 -18.58 4.40 7.77
CA LYS A 165 -19.51 3.85 6.79
C LYS A 165 -20.65 4.85 6.60
N PRO A 166 -20.79 5.49 5.42
CA PRO A 166 -21.90 6.39 5.18
C PRO A 166 -23.25 5.65 5.18
N ALA A 167 -24.34 6.39 5.31
CA ALA A 167 -25.68 5.84 5.14
C ALA A 167 -25.83 5.19 3.75
N SER A 168 -26.58 4.08 3.68
CA SER A 168 -26.78 3.39 2.41
C SER A 168 -27.67 4.20 1.46
N GLY A 169 -27.25 4.33 0.20
CA GLY A 169 -28.08 4.89 -0.87
C GLY A 169 -29.17 3.91 -1.32
N THR A 170 -30.26 4.43 -1.89
CA THR A 170 -31.43 3.63 -2.31
C THR A 170 -31.55 3.45 -3.83
N THR A 171 -30.63 3.98 -4.63
CA THR A 171 -30.77 4.02 -6.09
C THR A 171 -29.47 3.63 -6.78
N GLY A 172 -29.45 2.49 -7.46
CA GLY A 172 -28.37 2.12 -8.38
C GLY A 172 -28.48 2.82 -9.73
N VAL A 173 -27.35 2.89 -10.44
CA VAL A 173 -27.28 3.37 -11.83
C VAL A 173 -27.29 2.18 -12.78
N PHE A 174 -27.72 2.40 -14.03
CA PHE A 174 -27.80 1.31 -15.02
C PHE A 174 -26.43 0.65 -15.26
N TYR A 175 -25.40 1.44 -15.56
CA TYR A 175 -24.04 0.97 -15.78
C TYR A 175 -23.06 1.81 -14.98
N TYR A 176 -22.07 1.16 -14.37
CA TYR A 176 -20.87 1.81 -13.86
C TYR A 176 -19.66 0.88 -13.93
N LYS A 177 -18.48 1.51 -13.90
CA LYS A 177 -17.20 0.84 -13.79
C LYS A 177 -16.53 1.23 -12.48
N THR A 178 -15.89 0.26 -11.83
CA THR A 178 -15.05 0.50 -10.67
C THR A 178 -13.86 -0.46 -10.68
N GLY A 179 -12.90 -0.25 -9.80
CA GLY A 179 -11.82 -1.20 -9.55
C GLY A 179 -11.28 -1.06 -8.14
N ASP A 180 -10.55 -2.08 -7.70
CA ASP A 180 -9.84 -2.10 -6.43
C ASP A 180 -8.57 -2.96 -6.52
N MET A 181 -7.70 -2.84 -5.53
CA MET A 181 -6.56 -3.74 -5.33
C MET A 181 -6.81 -4.50 -4.04
N GLN A 182 -6.65 -5.81 -4.05
CA GLN A 182 -6.89 -6.63 -2.87
C GLN A 182 -5.70 -6.54 -1.90
N THR A 183 -5.97 -6.62 -0.60
CA THR A 183 -4.94 -6.46 0.43
C THR A 183 -3.98 -7.65 0.52
N ASP A 184 -4.42 -8.82 0.08
CA ASP A 184 -3.64 -10.06 -0.03
C ASP A 184 -3.04 -10.29 -1.43
N ASP A 185 -3.45 -9.52 -2.44
CA ASP A 185 -2.92 -9.58 -3.81
C ASP A 185 -2.68 -8.17 -4.35
N THR A 186 -1.46 -7.67 -4.15
CA THR A 186 -1.04 -6.34 -4.61
C THR A 186 -0.34 -6.36 -5.97
N ASP A 187 -0.27 -7.54 -6.60
CA ASP A 187 0.29 -7.74 -7.93
C ASP A 187 -0.80 -7.67 -9.02
N HIS A 188 -2.07 -7.60 -8.62
CA HIS A 188 -3.19 -7.44 -9.54
C HIS A 188 -4.11 -6.28 -9.14
N VAL A 189 -4.75 -5.68 -10.14
CA VAL A 189 -5.88 -4.77 -9.97
C VAL A 189 -7.14 -5.48 -10.45
N ARG A 190 -8.17 -5.48 -9.63
CA ARG A 190 -9.48 -6.04 -9.96
C ARG A 190 -10.38 -4.96 -10.52
N TRP A 191 -11.01 -5.25 -11.65
CA TRP A 191 -11.92 -4.35 -12.35
C TRP A 191 -13.32 -4.94 -12.44
N PHE A 192 -14.32 -4.07 -12.43
CA PHE A 192 -15.73 -4.43 -12.47
C PHE A 192 -16.45 -3.65 -13.56
N LEU A 193 -17.20 -4.35 -14.41
CA LEU A 193 -18.20 -3.77 -15.30
C LEU A 193 -19.58 -4.21 -14.79
N MET A 194 -20.31 -3.27 -14.21
CA MET A 194 -21.56 -3.54 -13.49
C MET A 194 -22.74 -3.05 -14.32
N ILE A 195 -23.45 -3.99 -14.96
CA ILE A 195 -24.41 -3.71 -16.04
C ILE A 195 -25.83 -4.07 -15.60
N ASN A 196 -26.78 -3.16 -15.86
CA ASN A 196 -28.19 -3.26 -15.52
C ASN A 196 -28.44 -3.61 -14.04
N ASN A 197 -27.86 -2.82 -13.13
CA ASN A 197 -27.85 -3.13 -11.68
C ASN A 197 -29.25 -3.28 -11.07
N GLU A 198 -30.21 -2.50 -11.56
CA GLU A 198 -31.61 -2.52 -11.12
C GLU A 198 -32.50 -3.47 -11.93
N LYS A 199 -31.92 -4.28 -12.84
CA LYS A 199 -32.68 -5.23 -13.69
C LYS A 199 -33.83 -4.55 -14.41
N ALA A 200 -33.55 -3.39 -15.01
CA ALA A 200 -34.53 -2.67 -15.82
C ALA A 200 -34.81 -3.41 -17.14
N TYR A 201 -35.96 -3.11 -17.74
CA TYR A 201 -36.20 -3.43 -19.15
C TYR A 201 -35.30 -2.57 -20.03
N VAL A 202 -34.84 -3.14 -21.15
CA VAL A 202 -34.04 -2.41 -22.15
C VAL A 202 -34.71 -2.46 -23.53
N ASP A 203 -34.57 -1.37 -24.27
CA ASP A 203 -35.16 -1.17 -25.60
C ASP A 203 -34.16 -1.46 -26.74
N GLY A 204 -33.03 -2.09 -26.43
CA GLY A 204 -32.02 -2.48 -27.42
C GLY A 204 -30.88 -3.27 -26.78
N ASP A 205 -29.95 -3.70 -27.63
CA ASP A 205 -28.74 -4.40 -27.20
C ASP A 205 -27.87 -3.49 -26.33
N ILE A 206 -27.11 -4.10 -25.43
CA ILE A 206 -26.09 -3.42 -24.63
C ILE A 206 -24.73 -3.68 -25.27
N ARG A 207 -23.94 -2.63 -25.46
CA ARG A 207 -22.53 -2.74 -25.83
C ARG A 207 -21.69 -1.95 -24.85
N ILE A 208 -20.61 -2.56 -24.39
CA ILE A 208 -19.57 -1.91 -23.58
C ILE A 208 -18.24 -2.08 -24.31
N GLU A 209 -17.49 -0.99 -24.42
CA GLU A 209 -16.08 -1.02 -24.81
C GLU A 209 -15.24 -0.60 -23.63
N ASP A 210 -14.15 -1.31 -23.41
CA ASP A 210 -13.24 -1.10 -22.30
C ASP A 210 -11.80 -1.16 -22.82
N GLU A 211 -11.00 -0.20 -22.38
CA GLU A 211 -9.63 0.01 -22.82
C GLU A 211 -8.77 0.21 -21.58
N ILE A 212 -7.92 -0.77 -21.31
CA ILE A 212 -6.97 -0.78 -20.19
C ILE A 212 -5.77 0.09 -20.54
N GLN A 213 -5.43 1.07 -19.70
CA GLN A 213 -4.23 1.90 -19.90
C GLN A 213 -2.96 1.20 -19.38
N SER A 214 -1.80 1.73 -19.76
CA SER A 214 -0.47 1.20 -19.45
C SER A 214 -0.17 1.02 -17.96
N GLY A 215 0.88 0.23 -17.68
CA GLY A 215 1.33 -0.13 -16.34
C GLY A 215 0.66 -1.38 -15.78
N GLN A 216 -0.23 -1.98 -16.57
CA GLN A 216 -0.95 -3.19 -16.23
C GLN A 216 -1.36 -3.96 -17.50
N THR A 217 -1.45 -5.28 -17.39
CA THR A 217 -1.79 -6.19 -18.49
C THR A 217 -2.98 -7.06 -18.11
N LEU A 218 -3.93 -7.24 -19.03
CA LEU A 218 -5.10 -8.10 -18.81
C LEU A 218 -4.70 -9.57 -18.61
N ASP A 219 -5.12 -10.15 -17.50
CA ASP A 219 -5.18 -11.60 -17.34
C ASP A 219 -6.49 -12.11 -17.96
N ALA A 220 -6.42 -12.66 -19.17
CA ALA A 220 -7.60 -13.09 -19.91
C ALA A 220 -8.30 -14.30 -19.28
N ASP A 221 -7.63 -15.08 -18.44
CA ASP A 221 -8.24 -16.24 -17.79
C ASP A 221 -8.96 -15.87 -16.48
N SER A 222 -8.80 -14.62 -16.02
CA SER A 222 -9.33 -14.12 -14.75
C SER A 222 -10.80 -13.71 -14.78
N PHE A 223 -11.49 -13.80 -15.93
CA PHE A 223 -12.89 -13.41 -16.01
C PHE A 223 -13.77 -14.23 -15.06
N ASP A 224 -14.55 -13.55 -14.22
CA ASP A 224 -15.65 -14.09 -13.43
C ASP A 224 -16.90 -13.25 -13.71
N VAL A 225 -17.88 -13.85 -14.36
CA VAL A 225 -19.14 -13.19 -14.71
C VAL A 225 -20.26 -13.79 -13.88
N THR A 226 -20.92 -12.96 -13.09
CA THR A 226 -22.15 -13.33 -12.38
C THR A 226 -23.35 -12.68 -13.07
N VAL A 227 -24.32 -13.51 -13.44
CA VAL A 227 -25.58 -13.09 -14.04
C VAL A 227 -26.69 -13.31 -13.01
N THR A 228 -27.47 -12.27 -12.73
CA THR A 228 -28.58 -12.31 -11.77
C THR A 228 -29.88 -11.94 -12.47
N ASP A 229 -30.84 -12.87 -12.48
CA ASP A 229 -32.15 -12.64 -13.10
C ASP A 229 -33.13 -11.87 -12.18
N TYR A 230 -34.34 -11.64 -12.67
CA TYR A 230 -35.42 -10.95 -11.95
C TYR A 230 -35.93 -11.70 -10.71
N ASN A 231 -35.72 -13.02 -10.63
CA ASN A 231 -36.05 -13.84 -9.48
C ASN A 231 -34.89 -13.91 -8.47
N ASN A 232 -33.84 -13.10 -8.67
CA ASN A 232 -32.58 -13.14 -7.93
C ASN A 232 -31.87 -14.51 -7.98
N GLN A 233 -32.12 -15.30 -9.03
CA GLN A 233 -31.32 -16.49 -9.30
C GLN A 233 -30.01 -16.06 -9.93
N THR A 234 -28.92 -16.65 -9.45
CA THR A 234 -27.56 -16.32 -9.87
C THR A 234 -26.93 -17.47 -10.63
N LYS A 235 -26.18 -17.15 -11.69
CA LYS A 235 -25.28 -18.07 -12.38
C LYS A 235 -23.91 -17.43 -12.53
N SER A 236 -22.85 -18.19 -12.30
CA SER A 236 -21.47 -17.72 -12.42
C SER A 236 -20.74 -18.44 -13.55
N TYR A 237 -19.93 -17.69 -14.29
CA TYR A 237 -19.19 -18.13 -15.46
C TYR A 237 -17.73 -17.71 -15.31
N ARG A 238 -16.80 -18.67 -15.22
CA ARG A 238 -15.39 -18.42 -14.92
C ARG A 238 -14.44 -18.87 -16.02
N GLY A 239 -13.43 -18.05 -16.28
CA GLY A 239 -12.41 -18.27 -17.29
C GLY A 239 -12.99 -18.46 -18.70
N GLN A 240 -12.16 -18.88 -19.64
CA GLN A 240 -12.56 -18.97 -21.05
C GLN A 240 -13.72 -19.94 -21.31
N SER A 241 -13.77 -21.07 -20.59
CA SER A 241 -14.87 -22.02 -20.67
C SER A 241 -16.18 -21.42 -20.17
N GLY A 242 -16.12 -20.63 -19.09
CA GLY A 242 -17.27 -19.91 -18.55
C GLY A 242 -17.79 -18.87 -19.54
N ILE A 243 -16.90 -18.08 -20.14
CA ILE A 243 -17.28 -17.10 -21.18
C ILE A 243 -17.96 -17.78 -22.37
N SER A 244 -17.48 -18.95 -22.78
CA SER A 244 -18.13 -19.72 -23.85
C SER A 244 -19.54 -20.20 -23.45
N GLN A 245 -19.73 -20.60 -22.19
CA GLN A 245 -21.04 -20.99 -21.67
C GLN A 245 -21.99 -19.78 -21.52
N LEU A 246 -21.49 -18.63 -21.09
CA LEU A 246 -22.24 -17.37 -21.02
C LEU A 246 -22.81 -17.00 -22.39
N ALA A 247 -22.01 -17.13 -23.45
CA ALA A 247 -22.46 -16.88 -24.81
C ALA A 247 -23.58 -17.85 -25.25
N ASN A 248 -23.52 -19.12 -24.86
CA ASN A 248 -24.57 -20.09 -25.17
C ASN A 248 -25.87 -19.82 -24.39
N ASP A 249 -25.76 -19.47 -23.11
CA ASP A 249 -26.92 -19.30 -22.23
C ASP A 249 -27.65 -17.96 -22.46
N PHE A 250 -26.89 -16.90 -22.78
CA PHE A 250 -27.39 -15.53 -22.81
C PHE A 250 -27.09 -14.77 -24.11
N GLY A 251 -26.47 -15.41 -25.11
CA GLY A 251 -26.02 -14.72 -26.32
C GLY A 251 -24.99 -13.62 -26.07
N ALA A 252 -24.49 -13.48 -24.84
CA ALA A 252 -23.58 -12.42 -24.42
C ALA A 252 -22.15 -12.76 -24.84
N VAL A 253 -21.51 -11.85 -25.56
CA VAL A 253 -20.16 -12.04 -26.09
C VAL A 253 -19.19 -11.12 -25.37
N ILE A 254 -18.10 -11.69 -24.85
CA ILE A 254 -16.96 -10.96 -24.31
C ILE A 254 -15.76 -11.25 -25.19
N SER A 255 -15.29 -10.25 -25.93
CA SER A 255 -14.08 -10.31 -26.74
C SER A 255 -12.98 -9.53 -26.06
N ALA A 256 -11.90 -10.19 -25.69
CA ALA A 256 -10.76 -9.59 -25.02
C ALA A 256 -9.46 -9.78 -25.83
N ASN A 257 -8.65 -8.74 -25.90
CA ASN A 257 -7.32 -8.79 -26.49
C ASN A 257 -6.30 -8.27 -25.46
N SER A 258 -5.58 -9.19 -24.82
CA SER A 258 -4.57 -8.84 -23.80
C SER A 258 -3.41 -8.02 -24.34
N ALA A 259 -3.07 -8.13 -25.63
CA ALA A 259 -1.98 -7.35 -26.22
C ALA A 259 -2.34 -5.87 -26.38
N THR A 260 -3.61 -5.56 -26.61
CA THR A 260 -4.09 -4.17 -26.73
C THR A 260 -4.80 -3.67 -25.48
N GLY A 261 -5.07 -4.54 -24.50
CA GLY A 261 -5.89 -4.22 -23.33
C GLY A 261 -7.35 -3.88 -23.66
N ARG A 262 -7.85 -4.29 -24.84
CA ARG A 262 -9.21 -3.96 -25.30
C ARG A 262 -10.17 -5.09 -24.94
N ILE A 263 -11.28 -4.75 -24.30
CA ILE A 263 -12.39 -5.66 -24.03
C ILE A 263 -13.66 -5.08 -24.65
N VAL A 264 -14.45 -5.91 -25.34
CA VAL A 264 -15.75 -5.54 -25.90
C VAL A 264 -16.78 -6.54 -25.39
N VAL A 265 -17.83 -6.03 -24.75
CA VAL A 265 -18.96 -6.81 -24.25
C VAL A 265 -20.18 -6.44 -25.08
N THR A 266 -20.91 -7.45 -25.57
CA THR A 266 -22.22 -7.26 -26.22
C THR A 266 -23.24 -8.19 -25.60
N ILE A 267 -24.42 -7.68 -25.26
CA ILE A 267 -25.51 -8.44 -24.65
C ILE A 267 -26.80 -8.16 -25.44
N PRO A 268 -27.40 -9.17 -26.07
CA PRO A 268 -28.64 -8.97 -26.83
C PRO A 268 -29.80 -8.52 -25.94
N GLN A 269 -30.66 -7.64 -26.45
CA GLN A 269 -31.81 -7.06 -25.73
C GLN A 269 -32.67 -8.13 -25.03
N GLY A 270 -32.91 -9.26 -25.72
CA GLY A 270 -33.75 -10.36 -25.23
C GLY A 270 -33.23 -11.03 -23.96
N TYR A 271 -31.92 -10.94 -23.69
CA TYR A 271 -31.27 -11.47 -22.49
C TYR A 271 -30.86 -10.37 -21.51
N ALA A 272 -30.69 -9.13 -21.98
CA ALA A 272 -30.32 -7.98 -21.16
C ALA A 272 -31.46 -7.48 -20.28
N SER A 273 -32.71 -7.58 -20.75
CA SER A 273 -33.88 -7.11 -20.00
C SER A 273 -34.05 -7.90 -18.70
N LEU A 274 -34.32 -7.19 -17.61
CA LEU A 274 -34.55 -7.77 -16.28
C LEU A 274 -33.39 -8.64 -15.74
N THR A 275 -32.19 -8.44 -16.27
CA THR A 275 -31.03 -9.27 -15.95
C THR A 275 -29.83 -8.37 -15.67
N ASN A 276 -29.18 -8.58 -14.52
CA ASN A 276 -27.95 -7.92 -14.14
C ASN A 276 -26.75 -8.77 -14.56
N PHE A 277 -25.71 -8.12 -15.09
CA PHE A 277 -24.43 -8.74 -15.41
C PHE A 277 -23.32 -8.04 -14.63
N SER A 278 -22.63 -8.78 -13.77
CA SER A 278 -21.44 -8.35 -13.06
C SER A 278 -20.24 -9.04 -13.70
N ILE A 279 -19.40 -8.30 -14.41
CA ILE A 279 -18.21 -8.83 -15.08
C ILE A 279 -17.00 -8.36 -14.29
N VAL A 280 -16.25 -9.31 -13.74
CA VAL A 280 -15.01 -9.08 -13.00
C VAL A 280 -13.85 -9.63 -13.81
N TYR A 281 -12.73 -8.91 -13.83
CA TYR A 281 -11.46 -9.40 -14.36
C TYR A 281 -10.29 -8.75 -13.63
N LEU A 282 -9.12 -9.36 -13.74
CA LEU A 282 -7.87 -8.90 -13.17
C LEU A 282 -6.94 -8.35 -14.25
N THR A 283 -6.18 -7.34 -13.90
CA THR A 283 -4.98 -6.94 -14.62
C THR A 283 -3.77 -7.14 -13.73
N LYS A 284 -2.72 -7.74 -14.25
CA LYS A 284 -1.41 -7.83 -13.57
C LYS A 284 -0.73 -6.47 -13.61
N VAL A 285 -0.13 -6.06 -12.51
CA VAL A 285 0.69 -4.85 -12.40
C VAL A 285 2.04 -5.09 -13.07
N ASP A 286 2.35 -4.27 -14.09
CA ASP A 286 3.62 -4.35 -14.82
C ASP A 286 4.65 -3.32 -14.30
N ASP A 287 4.16 -2.17 -13.81
CA ASP A 287 4.99 -1.12 -13.19
C ASP A 287 4.57 -0.92 -11.72
N PRO A 288 5.28 -1.56 -10.77
CA PRO A 288 5.02 -1.41 -9.34
C PRO A 288 5.21 0.02 -8.81
N LYS A 289 5.92 0.89 -9.54
CA LYS A 289 6.16 2.30 -9.15
C LYS A 289 5.07 3.24 -9.65
N GLN A 290 4.21 2.79 -10.58
CA GLN A 290 3.12 3.59 -11.10
C GLN A 290 2.14 3.93 -9.96
N LYS A 291 1.82 5.23 -9.81
CA LYS A 291 0.96 5.69 -8.69
C LYS A 291 -0.52 5.29 -8.85
N THR A 292 -0.97 5.11 -10.09
CA THR A 292 -2.39 4.91 -10.39
C THR A 292 -2.55 4.08 -11.65
N PHE A 293 -3.44 3.10 -11.61
CA PHE A 293 -3.84 2.28 -12.75
C PHE A 293 -5.16 2.80 -13.30
N LYS A 294 -5.23 3.07 -14.61
CA LYS A 294 -6.42 3.64 -15.27
C LYS A 294 -7.07 2.61 -16.17
N ASN A 295 -8.38 2.67 -16.24
CA ASN A 295 -9.14 1.84 -17.14
C ASN A 295 -10.39 2.60 -17.62
N ASN A 296 -10.44 2.83 -18.92
CA ASN A 296 -11.44 3.65 -19.57
C ASN A 296 -12.53 2.77 -20.19
N SER A 297 -13.77 3.24 -20.14
CA SER A 297 -14.89 2.48 -20.72
C SER A 297 -15.93 3.38 -21.35
N LYS A 298 -16.56 2.89 -22.42
CA LYS A 298 -17.71 3.51 -23.08
C LYS A 298 -18.88 2.55 -23.11
N ALA A 299 -20.10 3.07 -22.97
CA ALA A 299 -21.31 2.26 -22.98
C ALA A 299 -22.35 2.76 -23.99
N TRP A 300 -23.07 1.80 -24.58
CA TRP A 300 -24.24 1.99 -25.42
C TRP A 300 -25.37 1.14 -24.89
N TYR A 301 -26.47 1.77 -24.49
CA TYR A 301 -27.67 1.09 -24.01
C TYR A 301 -28.87 2.03 -24.04
N LYS A 302 -30.08 1.46 -24.00
CA LYS A 302 -31.33 2.21 -23.85
C LYS A 302 -32.20 1.54 -22.81
N GLU A 303 -32.24 2.13 -21.61
CA GLU A 303 -33.19 1.72 -20.58
C GLU A 303 -34.61 2.13 -21.00
N ASN A 304 -35.58 1.25 -20.80
CA ASN A 304 -36.96 1.49 -21.21
C ASN A 304 -37.49 2.79 -20.56
N GLY A 305 -38.04 3.67 -21.39
CA GLY A 305 -38.58 4.97 -20.96
C GLY A 305 -37.53 6.03 -20.62
N LYS A 306 -36.23 5.77 -20.83
CA LYS A 306 -35.15 6.76 -20.67
C LYS A 306 -34.45 7.04 -22.00
N GLU A 307 -33.69 8.14 -22.02
CA GLU A 307 -32.86 8.49 -23.16
C GLU A 307 -31.78 7.42 -23.41
N ALA A 308 -31.48 7.18 -24.68
CA ALA A 308 -30.41 6.28 -25.07
C ALA A 308 -29.05 6.87 -24.66
N VAL A 309 -28.18 6.04 -24.10
CA VAL A 309 -26.79 6.35 -23.86
C VAL A 309 -25.99 5.83 -25.05
N ASN A 310 -25.23 6.72 -25.70
CA ASN A 310 -24.47 6.41 -26.91
C ASN A 310 -23.01 6.81 -26.73
N GLY A 311 -22.16 5.86 -26.36
CA GLY A 311 -20.71 6.07 -26.25
C GLY A 311 -20.29 6.98 -25.10
N ARG A 312 -21.12 7.08 -24.05
CA ARG A 312 -20.78 7.84 -22.83
C ARG A 312 -19.62 7.16 -22.12
N GLU A 313 -18.70 7.95 -21.59
CA GLU A 313 -17.54 7.47 -20.84
C GLU A 313 -17.86 7.16 -19.36
N PHE A 314 -17.27 6.08 -18.86
CA PHE A 314 -17.36 5.57 -17.49
C PHE A 314 -15.96 5.15 -17.02
N ASN A 315 -15.02 6.09 -17.09
CA ASN A 315 -13.62 5.82 -16.78
C ASN A 315 -13.41 5.66 -15.27
N HIS A 316 -12.47 4.80 -14.87
CA HIS A 316 -12.11 4.61 -13.47
C HIS A 316 -10.60 4.50 -13.28
N SER A 317 -10.14 4.76 -12.06
CA SER A 317 -8.73 4.67 -11.70
C SER A 317 -8.55 4.10 -10.30
N VAL A 318 -7.58 3.20 -10.14
CA VAL A 318 -7.21 2.60 -8.85
C VAL A 318 -5.86 3.13 -8.44
N ALA A 319 -5.78 3.73 -7.25
CA ALA A 319 -4.50 4.12 -6.66
C ALA A 319 -3.70 2.87 -6.28
N ASN A 320 -2.41 2.85 -6.63
CA ASN A 320 -1.49 1.81 -6.18
C ASN A 320 -1.31 1.88 -4.65
N VAL A 321 -0.63 0.89 -4.09
CA VAL A 321 -0.40 0.75 -2.65
C VAL A 321 1.08 0.90 -2.35
N ASN A 322 1.39 1.70 -1.34
CA ASN A 322 2.77 2.04 -1.00
C ASN A 322 3.24 1.27 0.24
N ALA A 323 4.48 0.80 0.17
CA ALA A 323 5.26 0.39 1.32
C ALA A 323 6.71 0.83 1.11
N ALA A 324 7.32 1.38 2.15
CA ALA A 324 8.68 1.87 2.14
C ALA A 324 9.33 1.67 3.52
N GLY A 325 10.65 1.76 3.56
CA GLY A 325 11.41 1.62 4.79
C GLY A 325 12.84 2.03 4.56
N GLY A 326 13.48 2.45 5.64
CA GLY A 326 14.87 2.87 5.64
C GLY A 326 15.51 2.55 6.96
N ILE A 327 16.82 2.33 6.93
CA ILE A 327 17.61 2.01 8.10
C ILE A 327 19.01 2.60 7.90
N ASP A 328 19.61 3.02 9.00
CA ASP A 328 20.93 3.60 9.05
C ASP A 328 21.66 3.13 10.33
N GLY A 329 22.99 3.21 10.32
CA GLY A 329 23.86 2.83 11.42
C GLY A 329 25.33 2.92 11.02
N ASN A 330 26.22 3.14 11.97
CA ASN A 330 27.65 3.25 11.69
C ASN A 330 28.41 1.96 12.00
N THR A 331 29.39 1.61 11.17
CA THR A 331 30.35 0.55 11.48
C THR A 331 31.46 1.12 12.34
N THR A 332 31.69 0.55 13.52
CA THR A 332 32.89 0.90 14.28
C THR A 332 34.09 0.19 13.65
N THR A 333 34.87 0.90 12.85
CA THR A 333 36.22 0.43 12.48
C THR A 333 37.11 0.61 13.70
N THR A 334 37.15 -0.38 14.60
CA THR A 334 38.25 -0.46 15.56
C THR A 334 39.49 -0.85 14.77
N ALA A 335 40.29 0.14 14.37
CA ALA A 335 41.67 -0.12 14.00
C ALA A 335 42.34 -0.70 15.25
N GLU A 336 42.66 -2.00 15.25
CA GLU A 336 43.57 -2.55 16.24
C GLU A 336 44.85 -1.69 16.21
N PRO A 337 45.33 -1.19 17.36
CA PRO A 337 46.63 -0.54 17.37
C PRO A 337 47.66 -1.59 16.98
N THR A 338 48.15 -1.54 15.74
CA THR A 338 49.39 -2.24 15.36
C THR A 338 50.51 -1.66 16.20
N THR A 339 50.82 -2.35 17.29
CA THR A 339 52.08 -2.17 18.02
C THR A 339 53.22 -2.63 17.11
N THR A 340 53.83 -1.70 16.38
CA THR A 340 55.13 -1.92 15.74
C THR A 340 56.18 -1.92 16.84
N THR A 341 56.61 -3.11 17.29
CA THR A 341 57.80 -3.26 18.13
C THR A 341 59.03 -3.01 17.27
N THR A 342 59.56 -1.79 17.33
CA THR A 342 60.88 -1.47 16.78
C THR A 342 61.93 -2.04 17.74
N GLU A 343 62.59 -3.13 17.37
CA GLU A 343 63.80 -3.59 18.07
C GLU A 343 64.93 -2.57 17.85
N ILE A 344 65.39 -1.93 18.92
CA ILE A 344 66.53 -1.01 18.91
C ILE A 344 67.78 -1.84 19.26
N PRO A 345 68.83 -1.87 18.42
CA PRO A 345 70.07 -2.53 18.78
C PRO A 345 70.79 -1.74 19.88
N THR A 346 71.25 -2.45 20.90
CA THR A 346 71.93 -1.94 22.08
C THR A 346 73.31 -1.41 21.70
N THR A 347 73.58 -0.12 21.96
CA THR A 347 74.95 0.41 21.97
C THR A 347 75.15 1.23 23.23
N THR A 348 76.17 0.87 23.99
CA THR A 348 76.55 1.44 25.29
C THR A 348 77.41 2.69 25.08
N GLU A 349 76.91 3.87 25.44
CA GLU A 349 77.74 5.01 25.85
C GLU A 349 77.02 5.85 26.92
N ALA A 350 77.83 6.56 27.72
CA ALA A 350 77.53 7.03 29.06
C ALA A 350 76.60 8.25 29.16
N SER A 351 75.94 8.34 30.31
CA SER A 351 75.11 9.40 30.90
C SER A 351 75.07 10.79 30.25
N THR A 352 73.84 11.26 30.01
CA THR A 352 73.34 12.55 30.52
C THR A 352 71.84 12.45 30.80
N THR A 353 71.45 12.85 32.01
CA THR A 353 70.08 12.91 32.51
C THR A 353 69.32 14.06 31.84
N THR A 354 68.16 13.80 31.23
CA THR A 354 67.19 14.84 30.90
C THR A 354 65.79 14.31 31.14
N THR A 355 65.12 14.91 32.12
CA THR A 355 63.72 14.68 32.45
C THR A 355 62.89 15.52 31.49
N GLU A 356 62.12 14.90 30.61
CA GLU A 356 61.08 15.56 29.81
C GLU A 356 59.72 14.96 30.18
N GLY A 357 58.79 15.85 30.48
CA GLY A 357 57.53 15.57 31.13
C GLY A 357 56.51 14.88 30.23
N SER A 358 55.69 14.04 30.85
CA SER A 358 54.45 13.50 30.29
C SER A 358 53.45 14.64 30.03
N THR A 359 53.10 14.89 28.78
CA THR A 359 51.95 15.73 28.41
C THR A 359 50.75 14.84 28.08
N THR A 360 49.72 14.95 28.90
CA THR A 360 48.39 14.39 28.63
C THR A 360 47.60 15.43 27.85
N THR A 361 47.26 15.13 26.60
CA THR A 361 46.35 15.97 25.79
C THR A 361 44.92 15.45 25.95
N THR A 362 44.08 16.23 26.62
CA THR A 362 42.62 16.03 26.66
C THR A 362 42.01 16.86 25.53
N GLU A 363 41.52 16.21 24.48
CA GLU A 363 40.70 16.90 23.47
C GLU A 363 39.22 16.83 23.88
N THR A 364 38.64 18.01 24.15
CA THR A 364 37.20 18.20 24.26
C THR A 364 36.55 18.17 22.87
N PRO A 365 35.43 17.46 22.68
CA PRO A 365 34.79 17.39 21.37
C PRO A 365 34.22 18.75 20.99
N THR A 366 34.59 19.23 19.80
CA THR A 366 33.94 20.38 19.15
C THR A 366 32.76 19.89 18.34
N THR A 367 31.62 20.55 18.55
CA THR A 367 30.38 20.34 17.78
C THR A 367 30.53 21.04 16.43
N THR A 368 30.60 20.27 15.36
CA THR A 368 30.50 20.78 13.98
C THR A 368 29.03 20.83 13.60
N THR A 369 28.48 22.04 13.46
CA THR A 369 27.21 22.27 12.77
C THR A 369 27.52 22.44 11.30
N GLU A 370 27.05 21.53 10.44
CA GLU A 370 27.10 21.72 9.00
C GLU A 370 26.10 22.82 8.59
N GLY A 371 26.63 24.03 8.40
CA GLY A 371 26.00 25.07 7.60
C GLY A 371 26.42 24.90 6.14
N SER A 372 25.43 24.71 5.28
CA SER A 372 25.51 24.64 3.81
C SER A 372 26.63 25.51 3.21
N THR A 373 27.49 24.89 2.42
CA THR A 373 28.41 25.60 1.51
C THR A 373 27.65 26.18 0.32
N THR A 374 27.78 27.49 0.10
CA THR A 374 27.92 28.02 -1.26
C THR A 374 29.32 28.57 -1.38
N THR A 375 30.10 27.92 -2.23
CA THR A 375 31.47 28.24 -2.61
C THR A 375 31.52 29.51 -3.45
N THR A 376 32.40 30.45 -3.13
CA THR A 376 33.21 31.15 -4.14
C THR A 376 34.55 31.57 -3.52
N GLU A 377 35.63 31.06 -4.08
CA GLU A 377 37.03 31.46 -3.87
C GLU A 377 37.24 32.91 -4.38
N ALA A 378 38.20 33.73 -3.95
CA ALA A 378 39.51 33.48 -3.37
C ALA A 378 39.94 34.69 -2.50
N SER A 379 40.65 34.43 -1.40
CA SER A 379 41.44 35.44 -0.69
C SER A 379 42.92 35.11 -0.84
N THR A 380 43.70 36.03 -1.40
CA THR A 380 45.16 36.06 -1.28
C THR A 380 45.57 36.71 0.04
N THR A 381 46.49 36.05 0.74
CA THR A 381 47.11 36.45 2.01
C THR A 381 48.17 37.53 1.81
N THR A 382 48.27 38.55 2.68
CA THR A 382 49.55 39.17 3.10
C THR A 382 49.39 39.98 4.42
N THR A 383 49.91 39.40 5.51
CA THR A 383 50.93 39.89 6.48
C THR A 383 50.88 41.30 7.14
N GLU A 384 50.81 41.24 8.49
CA GLU A 384 51.45 42.04 9.58
C GLU A 384 51.31 43.57 9.67
N GLY A 385 51.03 44.05 10.90
CA GLY A 385 51.30 45.44 11.29
C GLY A 385 50.53 45.94 12.50
N SER A 386 51.19 45.95 13.66
CA SER A 386 50.76 46.44 14.97
C SER A 386 50.46 47.96 15.04
N THR A 387 49.49 48.35 15.86
CA THR A 387 49.55 49.37 16.95
C THR A 387 48.29 50.24 17.12
N THR A 388 48.09 50.57 18.39
CA THR A 388 46.98 51.16 19.15
C THR A 388 46.71 52.65 18.85
N THR A 389 45.45 53.08 19.04
CA THR A 389 44.99 54.24 19.88
C THR A 389 43.96 55.16 19.19
N THR A 390 42.75 55.16 19.78
CA THR A 390 41.77 56.24 20.05
C THR A 390 41.34 57.23 18.96
N GLU A 391 40.02 57.30 18.69
CA GLU A 391 39.10 58.42 19.00
C GLU A 391 37.66 58.00 18.61
N THR A 392 36.70 58.30 19.49
CA THR A 392 35.27 58.04 19.33
C THR A 392 34.56 59.14 18.49
N PRO A 393 33.25 59.00 18.21
CA PRO A 393 32.69 59.09 16.86
C PRO A 393 32.47 60.53 16.35
N THR A 394 32.39 60.73 15.03
CA THR A 394 31.38 61.62 14.43
C THR A 394 31.24 61.41 12.93
N THR A 395 29.99 61.38 12.51
CA THR A 395 29.42 61.38 11.16
C THR A 395 30.02 62.44 10.23
N THR A 396 30.28 62.04 8.99
CA THR A 396 30.10 62.91 7.82
C THR A 396 29.50 62.07 6.69
N THR A 397 28.31 62.46 6.27
CA THR A 397 27.60 61.94 5.10
C THR A 397 28.16 62.63 3.87
N GLU A 398 28.65 61.88 2.88
CA GLU A 398 28.64 62.33 1.48
C GLU A 398 28.26 61.17 0.55
N GLY A 399 27.20 61.42 -0.23
CA GLY A 399 27.06 61.01 -1.63
C GLY A 399 27.18 59.53 -1.99
N SER A 400 26.04 58.85 -2.03
CA SER A 400 25.85 57.65 -2.85
C SER A 400 26.09 57.98 -4.33
N ILE A 401 27.04 57.27 -4.95
CA ILE A 401 27.16 57.16 -6.41
C ILE A 401 27.04 55.66 -6.71
N THR A 402 25.86 55.24 -7.14
CA THR A 402 25.62 53.88 -7.62
C THR A 402 25.87 53.87 -9.13
N THR A 403 26.88 53.13 -9.56
CA THR A 403 27.12 52.83 -10.97
C THR A 403 26.80 51.36 -11.17
N THR A 404 25.69 51.09 -11.85
CA THR A 404 25.22 49.74 -12.19
C THR A 404 25.52 49.51 -13.67
N GLU A 405 26.39 48.55 -13.97
CA GLU A 405 26.55 47.98 -15.32
C GLU A 405 25.57 46.81 -15.47
N ALA A 406 24.81 46.84 -16.56
CA ALA A 406 23.66 45.99 -16.83
C ALA A 406 24.06 44.58 -17.31
N SER A 407 23.33 43.57 -16.82
CA SER A 407 23.26 42.23 -17.41
C SER A 407 22.12 42.15 -18.42
N THR A 408 22.37 41.44 -19.51
CA THR A 408 21.40 41.05 -20.53
C THR A 408 20.47 39.95 -20.04
N THR A 409 19.15 40.19 -20.10
CA THR A 409 18.13 39.16 -20.10
C THR A 409 17.07 39.52 -21.15
N THR A 410 16.82 38.58 -22.06
CA THR A 410 15.79 38.64 -23.08
C THR A 410 14.43 38.31 -22.47
N THR A 411 13.50 39.28 -22.52
CA THR A 411 12.07 39.09 -22.29
C THR A 411 11.35 39.84 -23.40
N GLU A 412 10.59 39.13 -24.24
CA GLU A 412 9.70 39.77 -25.22
C GLU A 412 8.48 40.35 -24.52
N GLY A 413 8.20 41.62 -24.81
CA GLY A 413 7.17 42.42 -24.19
C GLY A 413 5.78 42.17 -24.74
N SER A 414 4.80 42.14 -23.83
CA SER A 414 3.39 42.39 -24.10
C SER A 414 3.20 43.89 -24.37
N THR A 415 2.79 44.25 -25.58
CA THR A 415 2.30 45.60 -25.92
C THR A 415 0.78 45.60 -26.04
N THR A 416 0.13 46.36 -25.16
CA THR A 416 -1.28 46.76 -25.30
C THR A 416 -1.37 47.92 -26.29
N THR A 417 -2.20 47.76 -27.32
CA THR A 417 -2.62 48.86 -28.20
C THR A 417 -4.14 48.81 -28.30
N THR A 418 -4.78 49.85 -27.79
CA THR A 418 -6.20 50.15 -28.03
C THR A 418 -6.23 51.19 -29.14
N GLU A 419 -7.03 50.96 -30.20
CA GLU A 419 -7.68 51.99 -31.03
C GLU A 419 -8.76 51.29 -31.91
N THR A 420 -10.02 51.58 -31.55
CA THR A 420 -11.12 52.05 -32.41
C THR A 420 -11.78 51.14 -33.46
N SER A 421 -13.09 50.99 -33.27
CA SER A 421 -14.10 50.34 -34.10
C SER A 421 -14.19 50.85 -35.55
N THR A 422 -14.48 49.95 -36.49
CA THR A 422 -15.39 50.22 -37.63
C THR A 422 -16.01 48.92 -38.15
N THR A 423 -17.34 48.96 -38.26
CA THR A 423 -18.19 47.98 -38.94
C THR A 423 -18.09 48.21 -40.44
N THR A 424 -18.02 47.14 -41.25
CA THR A 424 -18.27 47.23 -42.69
C THR A 424 -19.12 46.06 -43.13
N THR A 425 -20.31 46.43 -43.60
CA THR A 425 -21.26 45.64 -44.38
C THR A 425 -21.03 45.96 -45.85
N GLU A 426 -20.88 44.96 -46.71
CA GLU A 426 -21.34 44.86 -48.13
C GLU A 426 -21.17 43.37 -48.49
N GLY A 427 -21.99 42.67 -49.28
CA GLY A 427 -22.98 43.05 -50.27
C GLY A 427 -22.97 41.95 -51.35
N SER A 428 -24.11 41.26 -51.47
CA SER A 428 -24.61 40.42 -52.58
C SER A 428 -23.79 40.31 -53.89
N THR A 429 -23.62 39.10 -54.45
CA THR A 429 -24.27 38.75 -55.75
C THR A 429 -24.28 37.24 -56.08
N THR A 430 -25.31 36.94 -56.86
CA THR A 430 -25.93 35.72 -57.37
C THR A 430 -25.13 34.94 -58.42
N GLU A 431 -25.26 33.60 -58.44
CA GLU A 431 -25.42 32.85 -59.71
C GLU A 431 -26.46 31.73 -59.57
N VAL A 432 -27.17 31.52 -60.68
CA VAL A 432 -28.40 30.76 -60.87
C VAL A 432 -28.13 29.48 -61.68
N SER A 433 -28.70 28.36 -61.25
CA SER A 433 -29.32 27.31 -62.09
C SER A 433 -30.06 26.38 -61.12
N GLY A 434 -31.39 26.29 -61.10
CA GLY A 434 -32.25 25.77 -62.17
C GLY A 434 -32.18 24.23 -62.15
N THR A 435 -33.24 23.44 -61.94
CA THR A 435 -34.69 23.67 -61.98
C THR A 435 -35.40 22.40 -61.46
N THR A 436 -36.63 22.55 -60.91
CA THR A 436 -37.83 21.66 -61.00
C THR A 436 -37.75 20.21 -60.47
N GLU A 437 -38.76 19.57 -59.87
CA GLU A 437 -40.19 19.72 -59.53
C GLU A 437 -40.53 18.35 -58.85
N ALA A 438 -41.60 18.05 -58.11
CA ALA A 438 -42.81 18.71 -57.63
C ALA A 438 -43.52 17.70 -56.69
N SER A 439 -44.46 18.23 -55.88
CA SER A 439 -45.72 17.61 -55.44
C SER A 439 -45.67 16.48 -54.39
N SER A 440 -46.50 16.43 -53.35
CA SER A 440 -47.76 17.12 -52.98
C SER A 440 -47.88 17.04 -51.43
N GLU A 441 -48.26 18.10 -50.70
CA GLU A 441 -49.64 18.47 -50.33
C GLU A 441 -50.49 17.31 -49.75
N THR A 442 -51.33 17.39 -48.72
CA THR A 442 -51.86 18.36 -47.73
C THR A 442 -52.75 17.45 -46.83
N THR A 443 -53.05 17.66 -45.54
CA THR A 443 -54.20 18.46 -45.10
C THR A 443 -54.32 18.45 -43.57
N LYS A 444 -54.27 19.67 -43.04
CA LYS A 444 -54.98 20.30 -41.90
C LYS A 444 -56.17 19.54 -41.29
N ALA A 445 -56.27 19.59 -39.96
CA ALA A 445 -57.49 20.02 -39.27
C ALA A 445 -57.15 20.44 -37.82
N GLU A 446 -57.96 21.34 -37.32
CA GLU A 446 -57.73 22.35 -36.29
C GLU A 446 -58.77 22.16 -35.16
N GLU A 447 -58.62 22.98 -34.10
CA GLU A 447 -59.57 23.33 -33.03
C GLU A 447 -59.50 22.57 -31.69
N THR A 448 -59.81 23.14 -30.52
CA THR A 448 -59.71 24.48 -29.88
C THR A 448 -60.12 24.24 -28.40
N THR A 449 -59.51 24.94 -27.42
CA THR A 449 -60.04 25.36 -26.08
C THR A 449 -60.58 24.29 -25.08
N THR A 450 -60.29 24.34 -23.79
CA THR A 450 -60.77 25.39 -22.85
C THR A 450 -60.05 25.29 -21.50
N LYS A 451 -59.87 26.46 -20.88
CA LYS A 451 -59.29 26.73 -19.57
C LYS A 451 -60.39 26.75 -18.51
N THR A 452 -60.22 26.14 -17.34
CA THR A 452 -60.99 26.50 -16.13
C THR A 452 -60.14 26.32 -14.88
N LYS A 453 -60.11 27.40 -14.10
CA LYS A 453 -59.59 27.63 -12.74
C LYS A 453 -60.58 26.94 -11.77
N GLU A 454 -60.26 26.52 -10.55
CA GLU A 454 -60.25 27.41 -9.39
C GLU A 454 -60.32 26.59 -8.06
N LEU A 455 -59.50 27.00 -7.06
CA LEU A 455 -59.68 27.03 -5.58
C LEU A 455 -59.97 25.74 -4.77
N GLU A 456 -59.59 25.57 -3.49
CA GLU A 456 -58.70 26.24 -2.53
C GLU A 456 -58.75 25.39 -1.22
N LYS A 457 -57.70 25.51 -0.38
CA LYS A 457 -57.75 25.59 1.11
C LYS A 457 -58.27 24.38 1.92
N THR A 458 -57.73 24.01 3.09
CA THR A 458 -57.09 24.79 4.15
C THR A 458 -56.24 23.89 5.06
N ALA A 459 -55.21 24.50 5.65
CA ALA A 459 -54.42 24.10 6.82
C ALA A 459 -55.30 23.75 8.05
N THR A 460 -54.79 23.13 9.12
CA THR A 460 -54.04 23.77 10.25
C THR A 460 -53.83 22.64 11.30
N SER A 461 -52.60 22.33 11.76
CA SER A 461 -51.98 22.72 13.06
C SER A 461 -52.80 22.30 14.31
N ASP A 462 -52.30 21.89 15.48
CA ASP A 462 -51.00 21.88 16.14
C ASP A 462 -51.08 21.01 17.43
N SER A 463 -49.91 20.72 18.00
CA SER A 463 -49.60 20.68 19.45
C SER A 463 -49.78 19.39 20.28
N ALA A 464 -48.62 18.79 20.58
CA ALA A 464 -48.00 18.54 21.88
C ALA A 464 -48.83 18.07 23.12
N GLY A 465 -48.28 17.06 23.80
CA GLY A 465 -48.60 16.73 25.20
C GLY A 465 -47.80 15.53 25.71
N SER A 466 -47.02 15.75 26.78
CA SER A 466 -45.95 14.88 27.31
C SER A 466 -46.37 14.06 28.54
N SER A 467 -45.47 13.13 28.92
CA SER A 467 -45.34 12.37 30.19
C SER A 467 -46.15 11.06 30.29
N SER A 468 -45.66 9.96 30.87
CA SER A 468 -44.85 9.86 32.09
C SER A 468 -44.16 8.47 32.20
N ASN A 469 -43.42 8.30 33.30
CA ASN A 469 -42.26 7.44 33.50
C ASN A 469 -42.58 6.18 34.35
N LYS A 470 -41.66 5.19 34.28
CA LYS A 470 -41.26 4.21 35.34
C LYS A 470 -41.97 2.84 35.45
N PRO A 471 -41.38 1.81 36.14
CA PRO A 471 -40.82 0.61 35.51
C PRO A 471 -41.33 -0.71 36.15
N ASN A 472 -41.01 -1.88 35.59
CA ASN A 472 -40.89 -3.08 36.44
C ASN A 472 -39.97 -4.17 35.88
N LYS A 473 -39.34 -4.89 36.80
CA LYS A 473 -38.30 -5.92 36.62
C LYS A 473 -38.83 -7.28 37.12
N SER A 474 -38.20 -8.36 36.65
CA SER A 474 -38.21 -9.75 37.18
C SER A 474 -39.39 -10.62 36.69
N SER A 475 -39.28 -11.92 36.32
CA SER A 475 -38.29 -12.98 36.59
C SER A 475 -38.60 -14.24 35.74
N GLY A 476 -37.60 -15.14 35.61
CA GLY A 476 -37.78 -16.59 35.39
C GLY A 476 -37.54 -17.04 33.95
N LYS A 477 -36.36 -17.54 33.52
CA LYS A 477 -35.62 -18.77 33.89
C LYS A 477 -36.38 -20.06 33.56
N GLN A 478 -36.01 -20.72 32.47
CA GLN A 478 -35.73 -22.16 32.43
C GLN A 478 -34.94 -22.56 31.16
N ASN A 479 -34.42 -23.78 31.19
CA ASN A 479 -33.06 -24.18 30.83
C ASN A 479 -33.03 -25.14 29.62
N ALA A 480 -31.80 -25.46 29.18
CA ALA A 480 -31.37 -26.60 28.34
C ALA A 480 -31.48 -26.44 26.81
N GLY A 481 -30.49 -26.79 25.99
CA GLY A 481 -29.18 -27.38 26.26
C GLY A 481 -28.45 -27.75 24.96
N ALA A 482 -27.13 -27.85 25.08
CA ALA A 482 -26.18 -28.64 24.27
C ALA A 482 -26.01 -28.34 22.76
N LYS A 483 -24.86 -27.75 22.41
CA LYS A 483 -23.70 -28.50 21.87
C LYS A 483 -22.52 -27.56 21.66
N GLY A 484 -21.48 -27.76 22.47
CA GLY A 484 -20.14 -27.22 22.22
C GLY A 484 -19.25 -28.25 21.55
N LEU A 485 -18.20 -27.72 20.92
CA LEU A 485 -16.95 -28.30 20.41
C LEU A 485 -16.82 -28.42 18.87
N PRO A 486 -15.60 -28.29 18.29
CA PRO A 486 -14.33 -27.82 18.87
C PRO A 486 -13.61 -26.70 18.07
N SER A 487 -12.72 -26.04 18.80
CA SER A 487 -11.54 -25.31 18.32
C SER A 487 -10.52 -26.30 17.73
N THR A 488 -10.04 -26.03 16.52
CA THR A 488 -8.90 -26.69 15.85
C THR A 488 -8.36 -25.70 14.81
N GLY A 489 -7.09 -25.35 14.67
CA GLY A 489 -5.86 -25.71 15.36
C GLY A 489 -4.70 -25.01 14.64
N GLU A 490 -3.91 -24.23 15.37
CA GLU A 490 -2.49 -24.01 15.07
C GLU A 490 -1.73 -25.03 15.90
N GLU A 491 -1.04 -25.96 15.25
CA GLU A 491 0.23 -26.57 15.70
C GLU A 491 0.56 -27.74 14.75
N SER A 492 1.52 -27.53 13.84
CA SER A 492 2.09 -28.61 13.02
C SER A 492 3.49 -28.22 12.55
N GLY A 493 4.46 -28.12 13.47
CA GLY A 493 5.85 -27.82 13.11
C GLY A 493 6.91 -28.73 13.72
N THR A 494 6.60 -29.51 14.75
CA THR A 494 7.66 -30.15 15.59
C THR A 494 7.50 -31.65 15.84
N VAL A 495 6.40 -32.29 15.39
CA VAL A 495 6.13 -33.72 15.68
C VAL A 495 6.65 -34.67 14.58
N LEU A 496 6.93 -34.19 13.36
CA LEU A 496 7.41 -35.08 12.28
C LEU A 496 8.88 -35.52 12.40
N SER A 497 9.74 -34.87 13.19
CA SER A 497 11.16 -35.26 13.28
C SER A 497 11.42 -36.44 14.22
N LEU A 498 10.54 -36.69 15.20
CA LEU A 498 10.70 -37.77 16.18
C LEU A 498 10.23 -39.14 15.66
N LEU A 499 9.29 -39.18 14.71
CA LEU A 499 8.86 -40.43 14.06
C LEU A 499 9.89 -40.95 13.04
N GLY A 500 10.67 -40.06 12.41
CA GLY A 500 11.73 -40.44 11.47
C GLY A 500 12.90 -41.18 12.14
N LEU A 501 13.26 -40.81 13.38
CA LEU A 501 14.35 -41.44 14.13
C LEU A 501 14.01 -42.83 14.67
N ALA A 502 12.73 -43.10 14.96
CA ALA A 502 12.27 -44.41 15.39
C ALA A 502 12.28 -45.45 14.25
N ALA A 503 11.95 -45.05 13.02
CA ALA A 503 11.93 -45.94 11.86
C ALA A 503 13.33 -46.43 11.45
N VAL A 504 14.36 -45.59 11.56
CA VAL A 504 15.76 -45.95 11.22
C VAL A 504 16.36 -46.94 12.24
N SER A 505 15.98 -46.84 13.52
CA SER A 505 16.47 -47.78 14.55
C SER A 505 15.87 -49.18 14.41
N VAL A 506 14.61 -49.31 13.98
CA VAL A 506 13.96 -50.62 13.78
C VAL A 506 14.53 -51.34 12.56
N ILE A 507 14.84 -50.62 11.48
CA ILE A 507 15.47 -51.19 10.27
C ILE A 507 16.92 -51.62 10.56
N GLY A 508 17.68 -50.86 11.36
CA GLY A 508 19.03 -51.22 11.79
C GLY A 508 19.09 -52.50 12.63
N LEU A 509 18.14 -52.69 13.55
CA LEU A 509 18.04 -53.92 14.36
C LEU A 509 17.66 -55.15 13.52
N PHE A 510 16.83 -54.98 12.50
CA PHE A 510 16.41 -56.07 11.61
C PHE A 510 17.55 -56.52 10.68
N TYR A 511 18.37 -55.58 10.19
CA TYR A 511 19.55 -55.88 9.38
C TYR A 511 20.65 -56.60 10.18
N TYR A 512 20.86 -56.19 11.43
CA TYR A 512 21.87 -56.81 12.29
C TYR A 512 21.54 -58.26 12.67
N ARG A 513 20.27 -58.57 12.95
CA ARG A 513 19.83 -59.95 13.26
C ARG A 513 19.92 -60.91 12.07
N LYS A 514 19.78 -60.40 10.84
CA LYS A 514 19.79 -61.24 9.62
C LYS A 514 21.20 -61.68 9.19
N TYR A 515 22.25 -60.95 9.61
CA TYR A 515 23.63 -61.21 9.17
C TYR A 515 24.55 -61.80 10.25
N HIS A 516 24.10 -61.90 11.50
CA HIS A 516 24.94 -62.32 12.62
C HIS A 516 24.27 -63.32 13.59
N SER A 517 23.33 -64.14 13.13
CA SER A 517 22.94 -65.39 13.81
C SER A 517 23.49 -66.60 13.07
#